data_AF-A0A9D5WV75-F1
#
_entry.id   AF-A0A9D5WV75-F1
#
_cell.length_a   1.000
_cell.length_b   1.000
_cell.length_c   1.000
_cell.angle_alpha   90.00
_cell.angle_beta   90.00
_cell.angle_gamma   90.00
#
_symmetry.space_group_name_H-M   'P 1'
#
loop_
_entity.id
_entity.type
_entity.pdbx_description
1 polymer ?
#
loop_
_entity_poly.entity_id
_entity_poly.type
_entity_poly.pdbx_seq_one_letter_code
_entity_poly.pdbx_strand_id
1 'polypeptide(L)'
;MKKLLFLAFTAILGMSVNAQETLLSERPEGIVKVYDRAGKGIKLQQGDDGSLEMTSLNLSEASDFEVVFMADNKTVYVKNPIVALPETFSDVTNRWVKGSIKDNKITIPHKSLIFSTKTDQGEDVSIYMGYYGIENNQAVPVNPSVDVTYTINDDKITLDAPKNDKTYLLSCIAADGTWFRMSEYTGAVYTLNKEKTPNDIKKTNKENESNITNEVYYDLSGRKTSKSTKGVTIKLIKFNNGTQRCIKSINK
;
A
#
# COMPACT_ATOMS: atom_id res chain seq x y z
N MET A 1 32.61 -1.30 -52.79
CA MET A 1 31.28 -1.94 -52.78
C MET A 1 31.32 -3.18 -51.90
N LYS A 2 30.56 -3.15 -50.79
CA LYS A 2 29.76 -4.25 -50.19
C LYS A 2 29.49 -3.86 -48.73
N LYS A 3 28.30 -3.33 -48.49
CA LYS A 3 27.75 -3.08 -47.15
C LYS A 3 27.44 -4.44 -46.54
N LEU A 4 28.05 -4.77 -45.40
CA LEU A 4 27.59 -5.89 -44.58
C LEU A 4 26.55 -5.35 -43.59
N LEU A 5 25.34 -5.88 -43.72
CA LEU A 5 24.16 -5.55 -42.93
C LEU A 5 24.34 -6.11 -41.50
N PHE A 6 24.34 -5.24 -40.48
CA PHE A 6 24.20 -5.70 -39.09
C PHE A 6 22.71 -5.92 -38.80
N LEU A 7 22.30 -7.18 -38.65
CA LEU A 7 20.99 -7.53 -38.09
C LEU A 7 21.09 -7.41 -36.56
N ALA A 8 20.48 -6.38 -35.99
CA ALA A 8 20.28 -6.30 -34.54
C ALA A 8 19.07 -7.17 -34.16
N PHE A 9 19.32 -8.33 -33.55
CA PHE A 9 18.31 -9.02 -32.77
C PHE A 9 18.19 -8.31 -31.41
N THR A 10 17.34 -7.28 -31.32
CA THR A 10 16.76 -6.90 -30.04
C THR A 10 15.74 -7.96 -29.67
N ALA A 11 16.18 -8.94 -28.87
CA ALA A 11 15.25 -9.78 -28.13
C ALA A 11 14.51 -8.85 -27.16
N ILE A 12 13.25 -8.56 -27.47
CA ILE A 12 12.30 -8.02 -26.51
C ILE A 12 12.15 -9.13 -25.48
N LEU A 13 12.79 -8.98 -24.32
CA LEU A 13 12.44 -9.73 -23.11
C LEU A 13 11.07 -9.24 -22.64
N GLY A 14 10.04 -9.57 -23.41
CA GLY A 14 8.64 -9.49 -23.02
C GLY A 14 8.30 -10.72 -22.20
N MET A 15 8.83 -10.77 -20.99
CA MET A 15 8.36 -11.67 -19.96
C MET A 15 8.22 -10.86 -18.68
N SER A 16 7.14 -10.08 -18.58
CA SER A 16 6.54 -9.84 -17.27
C SER A 16 5.93 -11.17 -16.84
N VAL A 17 6.77 -12.06 -16.29
CA VAL A 17 6.29 -13.08 -15.38
C VAL A 17 5.65 -12.30 -14.25
N ASN A 18 4.32 -12.23 -14.23
CA ASN A 18 3.58 -11.85 -13.03
C ASN A 18 3.85 -12.96 -12.02
N ALA A 19 4.97 -12.85 -11.30
CA ALA A 19 5.15 -13.57 -10.06
C ALA A 19 3.94 -13.21 -9.20
N GLN A 20 3.13 -14.21 -8.84
CA GLN A 20 2.00 -14.02 -7.95
C GLN A 20 2.51 -13.29 -6.71
N GLU A 21 2.04 -12.06 -6.48
CA GLU A 21 2.51 -11.25 -5.35
C GLU A 21 2.26 -12.03 -4.06
N THR A 22 3.32 -12.30 -3.32
CA THR A 22 3.21 -12.98 -2.02
C THR A 22 2.46 -12.08 -1.05
N LEU A 23 1.40 -12.60 -0.45
CA LEU A 23 0.69 -11.92 0.62
C LEU A 23 1.64 -11.66 1.79
N LEU A 24 1.66 -10.43 2.28
CA LEU A 24 2.43 -10.08 3.47
C LEU A 24 1.55 -10.24 4.70
N SER A 25 1.92 -11.16 5.58
CA SER A 25 1.30 -11.35 6.90
C SER A 25 1.85 -10.36 7.93
N GLU A 26 3.10 -9.94 7.78
CA GLU A 26 3.77 -8.97 8.64
C GLU A 26 3.80 -7.58 8.02
N ARG A 27 3.87 -6.56 8.87
CA ARG A 27 4.00 -5.17 8.43
C ARG A 27 5.37 -4.96 7.74
N PRO A 28 5.40 -4.42 6.50
CA PRO A 28 6.65 -4.08 5.84
C PRO A 28 7.49 -3.07 6.63
N GLU A 29 8.81 -3.16 6.51
CA GLU A 29 9.72 -2.13 7.04
C GLU A 29 9.67 -0.87 6.17
N GLY A 30 9.34 0.27 6.78
CA GLY A 30 9.26 1.56 6.09
C GLY A 30 8.78 2.69 7.00
N ILE A 31 8.50 3.85 6.40
CA ILE A 31 7.88 4.97 7.11
C ILE A 31 6.40 4.67 7.26
N VAL A 32 5.96 4.50 8.51
CA VAL A 32 4.57 4.19 8.83
C VAL A 32 3.79 5.48 9.03
N LYS A 33 2.60 5.59 8.43
CA LYS A 33 1.59 6.59 8.79
C LYS A 33 0.26 5.90 9.06
N VAL A 34 -0.40 6.30 10.14
CA VAL A 34 -1.70 5.76 10.57
C VAL A 34 -2.74 6.86 10.45
N TYR A 35 -3.91 6.52 9.90
CA TYR A 35 -5.00 7.44 9.61
C TYR A 35 -6.31 6.90 10.19
N ASP A 36 -7.09 7.80 10.80
CA ASP A 36 -8.46 7.50 11.22
C ASP A 36 -9.38 7.55 9.99
N ARG A 37 -10.25 6.55 9.84
CA ARG A 37 -11.18 6.47 8.70
C ARG A 37 -12.43 7.31 8.95
N ALA A 38 -12.96 7.91 7.90
CA ALA A 38 -14.26 8.54 7.85
C ALA A 38 -14.95 8.19 6.54
N GLY A 39 -16.23 7.85 6.62
CA GLY A 39 -17.02 7.42 5.47
C GLY A 39 -17.95 6.27 5.83
N LYS A 40 -18.54 5.67 4.80
CA LYS A 40 -19.46 4.54 4.94
C LYS A 40 -18.99 3.37 4.09
N GLY A 41 -19.41 2.18 4.49
CA GLY A 41 -19.30 0.97 3.69
C GLY A 41 -20.60 0.18 3.72
N ILE A 42 -20.64 -0.88 2.94
CA ILE A 42 -21.75 -1.83 2.94
C ILE A 42 -21.22 -3.25 2.99
N LYS A 43 -21.97 -4.09 3.68
CA LYS A 43 -21.83 -5.54 3.70
C LYS A 43 -23.18 -6.14 3.32
N LEU A 44 -23.23 -6.96 2.28
CA LEU A 44 -24.40 -7.79 1.98
C LEU A 44 -24.10 -9.24 2.31
N GLN A 45 -24.88 -9.82 3.21
CA GLN A 45 -24.75 -11.20 3.65
C GLN A 45 -26.01 -11.98 3.36
N GLN A 46 -25.87 -13.29 3.19
CA GLN A 46 -27.02 -14.17 3.12
C GLN A 46 -27.43 -14.54 4.55
N GLY A 47 -28.69 -14.30 4.90
CA GLY A 47 -29.28 -14.76 6.15
C GLY A 47 -29.61 -16.25 6.10
N ASP A 48 -29.93 -16.84 7.26
CA ASP A 48 -30.25 -18.26 7.40
C ASP A 48 -31.46 -18.70 6.56
N ASP A 49 -32.38 -17.77 6.28
CA ASP A 49 -33.56 -17.97 5.43
C ASP A 49 -33.26 -17.81 3.92
N GLY A 50 -32.01 -17.53 3.57
CA GLY A 50 -31.55 -17.31 2.20
C GLY A 50 -31.74 -15.88 1.69
N SER A 51 -32.32 -14.98 2.48
CA SER A 51 -32.47 -13.56 2.13
C SER A 51 -31.11 -12.83 2.11
N LEU A 52 -31.05 -11.70 1.40
CA LEU A 52 -29.85 -10.85 1.40
C LEU A 52 -30.05 -9.66 2.33
N GLU A 53 -29.29 -9.64 3.42
CA GLU A 53 -29.29 -8.58 4.40
C GLU A 53 -28.20 -7.56 4.10
N MET A 54 -28.56 -6.27 4.13
CA MET A 54 -27.61 -5.17 3.96
C MET A 54 -27.28 -4.53 5.31
N THR A 55 -26.01 -4.57 5.69
CA THR A 55 -25.49 -3.83 6.85
C THR A 55 -24.72 -2.60 6.38
N SER A 56 -25.08 -1.44 6.92
CA SER A 56 -24.27 -0.22 6.76
C SER A 56 -23.10 -0.24 7.73
N LEU A 57 -21.90 0.06 7.23
CA LEU A 57 -20.68 0.14 8.01
C LEU A 57 -20.32 1.60 8.26
N ASN A 58 -20.01 1.95 9.51
CA ASN A 58 -19.43 3.24 9.85
C ASN A 58 -17.90 3.10 9.90
N LEU A 59 -17.19 3.68 8.94
CA LEU A 59 -15.75 3.43 8.84
C LEU A 59 -14.95 3.97 10.03
N SER A 60 -15.48 4.97 10.75
CA SER A 60 -14.85 5.50 11.97
C SER A 60 -14.79 4.51 13.13
N GLU A 61 -15.60 3.45 13.10
CA GLU A 61 -15.63 2.38 14.11
C GLU A 61 -14.75 1.19 13.70
N ALA A 62 -14.12 1.25 12.52
CA ALA A 62 -13.30 0.18 11.99
C ALA A 62 -11.82 0.31 12.40
N SER A 63 -11.04 -0.74 12.08
CA SER A 63 -9.58 -0.70 12.21
C SER A 63 -8.96 0.47 11.44
N ASP A 64 -7.84 0.98 11.93
CA ASP A 64 -7.14 2.11 11.31
C ASP A 64 -6.77 1.86 9.83
N PHE A 65 -6.58 2.96 9.09
CA PHE A 65 -5.99 2.92 7.76
C PHE A 65 -4.49 3.19 7.89
N GLU A 66 -3.65 2.18 7.66
CA GLU A 66 -2.21 2.29 7.80
C GLU A 66 -1.54 2.22 6.43
N VAL A 67 -0.59 3.13 6.18
CA VAL A 67 0.20 3.17 4.96
C VAL A 67 1.69 3.11 5.33
N VAL A 68 2.41 2.17 4.74
CA VAL A 68 3.87 2.08 4.83
C VAL A 68 4.47 2.60 3.54
N PHE A 69 5.26 3.67 3.64
CA PHE A 69 6.04 4.24 2.53
C PHE A 69 7.43 3.62 2.53
N MET A 70 7.80 3.02 1.41
CA MET A 70 9.10 2.35 1.25
C MET A 70 10.22 3.36 0.97
N ALA A 71 11.46 2.97 1.28
CA ALA A 71 12.63 3.83 1.12
C ALA A 71 12.94 4.23 -0.34
N ASP A 72 12.36 3.54 -1.32
CA ASP A 72 12.49 3.85 -2.76
C ASP A 72 11.66 5.07 -3.20
N ASN A 73 10.83 5.61 -2.31
CA ASN A 73 9.88 6.71 -2.56
C ASN A 73 8.91 6.45 -3.73
N LYS A 74 8.69 5.19 -4.08
CA LYS A 74 7.83 4.76 -5.21
C LYS A 74 6.84 3.69 -4.78
N THR A 75 7.19 2.87 -3.81
CA THR A 75 6.37 1.76 -3.35
C THR A 75 5.68 2.12 -2.04
N VAL A 76 4.42 1.72 -1.92
CA VAL A 76 3.65 1.81 -0.67
C VAL A 76 2.94 0.49 -0.40
N TYR A 77 2.63 0.24 0.88
CA TYR A 77 1.73 -0.83 1.28
C TYR A 77 0.58 -0.26 2.10
N VAL A 78 -0.64 -0.61 1.72
CA VAL A 78 -1.86 -0.18 2.41
C VAL A 78 -2.43 -1.36 3.19
N LYS A 79 -2.68 -1.14 4.48
CA LYS A 79 -3.29 -2.12 5.36
C LYS A 79 -4.81 -2.06 5.29
N ASN A 80 -5.44 -3.22 5.13
CA ASN A 80 -6.90 -3.38 5.11
C ASN A 80 -7.61 -2.32 4.24
N PRO A 81 -7.28 -2.20 2.95
CA PRO A 81 -7.85 -1.17 2.07
C PRO A 81 -9.38 -1.23 1.97
N ILE A 82 -9.97 -2.41 2.22
CA ILE A 82 -11.39 -2.60 2.51
C ILE A 82 -11.49 -3.26 3.89
N VAL A 83 -12.19 -2.63 4.84
CA VAL A 83 -12.31 -3.14 6.22
C VAL A 83 -12.96 -4.52 6.23
N ALA A 84 -14.10 -4.66 5.56
CA ALA A 84 -14.92 -5.86 5.64
C ALA A 84 -14.38 -7.00 4.77
N LEU A 85 -14.64 -8.22 5.23
CA LEU A 85 -14.50 -9.48 4.51
C LEU A 85 -15.79 -10.30 4.66
N PRO A 86 -15.99 -11.33 3.83
CA PRO A 86 -16.97 -12.37 4.13
C PRO A 86 -16.77 -12.89 5.57
N GLU A 87 -17.87 -13.22 6.25
CA GLU A 87 -17.87 -13.55 7.68
C GLU A 87 -16.97 -14.73 8.04
N THR A 88 -16.91 -15.71 7.15
CA THR A 88 -16.03 -16.87 7.20
C THR A 88 -14.54 -16.50 7.34
N PHE A 89 -14.16 -15.27 7.01
CA PHE A 89 -12.79 -14.75 7.07
C PHE A 89 -12.68 -13.51 7.98
N SER A 90 -13.63 -13.33 8.91
CA SER A 90 -13.67 -12.17 9.81
C SER A 90 -12.52 -12.13 10.82
N ASP A 91 -11.86 -13.26 11.06
CA ASP A 91 -10.66 -13.41 11.90
C ASP A 91 -9.39 -12.87 11.22
N VAL A 92 -9.42 -12.63 9.91
CA VAL A 92 -8.30 -12.08 9.15
C VAL A 92 -8.17 -10.57 9.37
N THR A 93 -7.36 -10.19 10.34
CA THR A 93 -7.24 -8.80 10.82
C THR A 93 -6.17 -7.96 10.12
N ASN A 94 -5.18 -8.58 9.47
CA ASN A 94 -4.05 -7.89 8.84
C ASN A 94 -3.86 -8.32 7.39
N ARG A 95 -4.10 -7.40 6.46
CA ARG A 95 -3.93 -7.63 5.02
C ARG A 95 -3.19 -6.45 4.42
N TRP A 96 -2.05 -6.71 3.80
CA TRP A 96 -1.22 -5.67 3.19
C TRP A 96 -1.29 -5.77 1.68
N VAL A 97 -1.70 -4.67 1.04
CA VAL A 97 -1.78 -4.59 -0.41
C VAL A 97 -0.76 -3.61 -0.92
N LYS A 98 0.05 -4.08 -1.87
CA LYS A 98 1.09 -3.28 -2.49
C LYS A 98 0.49 -2.30 -3.49
N GLY A 99 1.01 -1.09 -3.47
CA GLY A 99 0.72 -0.05 -4.44
C GLY A 99 1.98 0.72 -4.81
N SER A 100 1.79 1.71 -5.66
CA SER A 100 2.79 2.71 -6.00
C SER A 100 2.35 4.09 -5.53
N ILE A 101 3.30 5.00 -5.35
CA ILE A 101 3.05 6.41 -5.15
C ILE A 101 3.83 7.24 -6.16
N LYS A 102 3.15 8.22 -6.72
CA LYS A 102 3.75 9.27 -7.54
C LYS A 102 3.08 10.58 -7.22
N ASP A 103 3.88 11.62 -7.01
CA ASP A 103 3.40 12.93 -6.57
C ASP A 103 2.57 12.77 -5.28
N ASN A 104 1.29 13.12 -5.32
CA ASN A 104 0.37 12.97 -4.20
C ASN A 104 -0.66 11.83 -4.41
N LYS A 105 -0.42 10.91 -5.34
CA LYS A 105 -1.37 9.84 -5.70
C LYS A 105 -0.81 8.47 -5.41
N ILE A 106 -1.51 7.72 -4.55
CA ILE A 106 -1.31 6.28 -4.37
C ILE A 106 -2.14 5.54 -5.42
N THR A 107 -1.54 4.55 -6.08
CA THR A 107 -2.22 3.70 -7.07
C THR A 107 -1.98 2.23 -6.72
N ILE A 108 -3.07 1.49 -6.51
CA ILE A 108 -3.07 0.04 -6.32
C ILE A 108 -3.67 -0.60 -7.59
N PRO A 109 -2.95 -1.51 -8.27
CA PRO A 109 -3.45 -2.16 -9.47
C PRO A 109 -4.83 -2.81 -9.29
N HIS A 110 -5.65 -2.74 -10.33
CA HIS A 110 -6.89 -3.52 -10.37
C HIS A 110 -6.61 -5.00 -10.15
N LYS A 111 -7.49 -5.70 -9.42
CA LYS A 111 -7.30 -7.10 -9.02
C LYS A 111 -6.02 -7.35 -8.22
N SER A 112 -5.52 -6.36 -7.46
CA SER A 112 -4.56 -6.66 -6.40
C SER A 112 -5.19 -7.59 -5.36
N LEU A 113 -4.43 -8.62 -4.97
CA LEU A 113 -4.85 -9.65 -4.02
C LEU A 113 -4.92 -9.06 -2.61
N ILE A 114 -6.05 -9.25 -1.94
CA ILE A 114 -6.27 -8.83 -0.55
C ILE A 114 -6.00 -9.98 0.40
N PHE A 115 -6.47 -11.17 0.04
CA PHE A 115 -6.48 -12.35 0.90
C PHE A 115 -6.55 -13.61 0.04
N SER A 116 -5.89 -14.68 0.48
CA SER A 116 -6.02 -16.00 -0.11
C SER A 116 -5.87 -17.06 0.98
N THR A 117 -6.71 -18.08 0.92
CA THR A 117 -6.64 -19.24 1.82
C THR A 117 -7.14 -20.49 1.10
N LYS A 118 -6.96 -21.65 1.75
CA LYS A 118 -7.66 -22.88 1.40
C LYS A 118 -8.82 -23.09 2.37
N THR A 119 -9.98 -23.48 1.86
CA THR A 119 -11.09 -23.94 2.70
C THR A 119 -10.75 -25.29 3.32
N ASP A 120 -11.53 -25.71 4.32
CA ASP A 120 -11.39 -27.06 4.93
C ASP A 120 -11.59 -28.19 3.90
N GLN A 121 -12.27 -27.90 2.79
CA GLN A 121 -12.51 -28.82 1.67
C GLN A 121 -11.37 -28.80 0.65
N GLY A 122 -10.31 -28.01 0.88
CA GLY A 122 -9.14 -27.90 0.03
C GLY A 122 -9.27 -26.92 -1.14
N GLU A 123 -10.38 -26.19 -1.24
CA GLU A 123 -10.63 -25.21 -2.31
C GLU A 123 -9.86 -23.92 -2.07
N ASP A 124 -9.22 -23.41 -3.12
CA ASP A 124 -8.53 -22.12 -3.06
C ASP A 124 -9.54 -20.97 -3.15
N VAL A 125 -9.57 -20.12 -2.13
CA VAL A 125 -10.35 -18.88 -2.13
C VAL A 125 -9.37 -17.72 -2.17
N SER A 126 -9.49 -16.90 -3.22
CA SER A 126 -8.72 -15.66 -3.37
C SER A 126 -9.68 -14.48 -3.52
N ILE A 127 -9.46 -13.45 -2.71
CA ILE A 127 -10.22 -12.21 -2.71
C ILE A 127 -9.32 -11.09 -3.19
N TYR A 128 -9.78 -10.36 -4.20
CA TYR A 128 -9.11 -9.23 -4.81
C TYR A 128 -9.92 -7.95 -4.57
N MET A 129 -9.37 -6.81 -4.97
CA MET A 129 -10.12 -5.55 -5.00
C MET A 129 -10.41 -5.06 -6.41
N GLY A 130 -11.55 -4.39 -6.56
CA GLY A 130 -11.89 -3.61 -7.74
C GLY A 130 -13.09 -2.71 -7.49
N TYR A 131 -13.35 -1.80 -8.43
CA TYR A 131 -14.50 -0.92 -8.34
C TYR A 131 -15.76 -1.54 -8.91
N TYR A 132 -16.88 -1.21 -8.26
CA TYR A 132 -18.23 -1.33 -8.77
C TYR A 132 -18.89 0.06 -8.81
N GLY A 133 -19.77 0.31 -9.77
CA GLY A 133 -20.66 1.46 -9.78
C GLY A 133 -22.06 1.05 -9.33
N ILE A 134 -22.86 2.00 -8.86
CA ILE A 134 -24.30 1.80 -8.64
C ILE A 134 -25.08 2.47 -9.76
N GLU A 135 -25.86 1.68 -10.50
CA GLU A 135 -26.77 2.14 -11.55
C GLU A 135 -28.13 1.51 -11.34
N ASN A 136 -29.22 2.30 -11.38
CA ASN A 136 -30.59 1.81 -11.20
C ASN A 136 -30.75 0.91 -9.96
N ASN A 137 -30.10 1.28 -8.84
CA ASN A 137 -30.04 0.53 -7.58
C ASN A 137 -29.39 -0.87 -7.68
N GLN A 138 -28.58 -1.12 -8.71
CA GLN A 138 -27.83 -2.35 -8.89
C GLN A 138 -26.33 -2.06 -8.98
N ALA A 139 -25.53 -2.96 -8.42
CA ALA A 139 -24.08 -2.90 -8.54
C ALA A 139 -23.65 -3.42 -9.91
N VAL A 140 -22.91 -2.61 -10.65
CA VAL A 140 -22.37 -2.93 -11.97
C VAL A 140 -20.85 -2.88 -11.95
N PRO A 141 -20.14 -3.87 -12.53
CA PRO A 141 -18.69 -3.82 -12.65
C PRO A 141 -18.24 -2.57 -13.43
N VAL A 142 -17.14 -1.95 -13.02
CA VAL A 142 -16.56 -0.84 -13.79
C VAL A 142 -15.86 -1.37 -15.04
N ASN A 143 -16.28 -0.88 -16.21
CA ASN A 143 -15.72 -1.24 -17.51
C ASN A 143 -15.33 0.03 -18.30
N PRO A 144 -14.08 0.16 -18.80
CA PRO A 144 -12.94 -0.73 -18.53
C PRO A 144 -12.57 -0.77 -17.05
N SER A 145 -11.97 -1.86 -16.60
CA SER A 145 -11.38 -1.94 -15.26
C SER A 145 -10.35 -0.83 -15.07
N VAL A 146 -10.28 -0.28 -13.86
CA VAL A 146 -9.33 0.76 -13.47
C VAL A 146 -8.68 0.43 -12.15
N ASP A 147 -7.46 0.94 -11.97
CA ASP A 147 -6.71 0.85 -10.72
C ASP A 147 -7.39 1.64 -9.61
N VAL A 148 -7.20 1.19 -8.36
CA VAL A 148 -7.66 1.88 -7.16
C VAL A 148 -6.72 3.04 -6.89
N THR A 149 -7.28 4.24 -6.71
CA THR A 149 -6.47 5.43 -6.45
C THR A 149 -6.88 6.13 -5.17
N TYR A 150 -5.88 6.66 -4.48
CA TYR A 150 -6.07 7.53 -3.34
C TYR A 150 -5.29 8.82 -3.55
N THR A 151 -5.91 9.95 -3.26
CA THR A 151 -5.26 11.27 -3.33
C THR A 151 -4.87 11.73 -1.93
N ILE A 152 -3.60 12.09 -1.75
CA ILE A 152 -3.07 12.68 -0.52
C ILE A 152 -3.13 14.20 -0.63
N ASN A 153 -3.73 14.85 0.35
CA ASN A 153 -3.76 16.30 0.51
C ASN A 153 -3.43 16.61 1.97
N ASP A 154 -2.22 17.08 2.22
CA ASP A 154 -1.67 17.33 3.56
C ASP A 154 -1.82 16.10 4.49
N ASP A 155 -2.55 16.27 5.60
CA ASP A 155 -2.82 15.25 6.60
C ASP A 155 -4.04 14.37 6.21
N LYS A 156 -4.54 14.43 4.97
CA LYS A 156 -5.70 13.65 4.52
C LYS A 156 -5.38 12.78 3.31
N ILE A 157 -5.98 11.60 3.28
CA ILE A 157 -6.05 10.73 2.10
C ILE A 157 -7.53 10.59 1.74
N THR A 158 -7.86 10.63 0.45
CA THR A 158 -9.22 10.37 -0.04
C THR A 158 -9.21 9.19 -0.99
N LEU A 159 -10.13 8.23 -0.81
CA LEU A 159 -10.38 7.17 -1.79
C LEU A 159 -11.05 7.79 -3.02
N ASP A 160 -10.38 7.79 -4.16
CA ASP A 160 -10.88 8.42 -5.37
C ASP A 160 -12.01 7.58 -5.98
N ALA A 161 -12.96 8.26 -6.62
CA ALA A 161 -13.90 7.63 -7.53
C ALA A 161 -13.27 7.51 -8.94
N PRO A 162 -13.52 6.41 -9.67
CA PRO A 162 -13.10 6.30 -11.08
C PRO A 162 -13.59 7.44 -11.96
N LYS A 163 -14.81 7.92 -11.70
CA LYS A 163 -15.52 8.98 -12.43
C LYS A 163 -16.51 9.68 -11.48
N ASN A 164 -17.17 10.73 -11.98
CA ASN A 164 -18.13 11.55 -11.22
C ASN A 164 -19.57 11.45 -11.73
N ASP A 165 -19.89 10.39 -12.49
CA ASP A 165 -21.20 10.17 -13.13
C ASP A 165 -22.19 9.40 -12.25
N LYS A 166 -21.70 8.66 -11.25
CA LYS A 166 -22.51 7.85 -10.32
C LYS A 166 -21.75 7.57 -9.02
N THR A 167 -22.43 6.88 -8.11
CA THR A 167 -21.81 6.36 -6.89
C THR A 167 -20.91 5.17 -7.24
N TYR A 168 -19.69 5.19 -6.70
CA TYR A 168 -18.75 4.09 -6.82
C TYR A 168 -18.44 3.46 -5.46
N LEU A 169 -18.12 2.18 -5.52
CA LEU A 169 -17.76 1.33 -4.40
C LEU A 169 -16.39 0.71 -4.70
N LEU A 170 -15.46 0.81 -3.75
CA LEU A 170 -14.30 -0.08 -3.72
C LEU A 170 -14.76 -1.38 -3.06
N SER A 171 -14.59 -2.52 -3.75
CA SER A 171 -15.21 -3.78 -3.37
C SER A 171 -14.26 -4.97 -3.40
N CYS A 172 -14.52 -5.93 -2.52
CA CYS A 172 -13.96 -7.27 -2.64
C CYS A 172 -14.58 -7.98 -3.86
N ILE A 173 -13.73 -8.60 -4.67
CA ILE A 173 -14.12 -9.33 -5.89
C ILE A 173 -13.39 -10.67 -6.00
N ALA A 174 -13.99 -11.63 -6.68
CA ALA A 174 -13.36 -12.90 -7.06
C ALA A 174 -12.44 -12.74 -8.28
N ALA A 175 -11.70 -13.79 -8.61
CA ALA A 175 -10.76 -13.79 -9.74
C ALA A 175 -11.43 -13.46 -11.09
N ASP A 176 -12.67 -13.92 -11.28
CA ASP A 176 -13.50 -13.65 -12.46
C ASP A 176 -14.14 -12.25 -12.45
N GLY A 177 -14.01 -11.50 -11.33
CA GLY A 177 -14.60 -10.18 -11.14
C GLY A 177 -15.94 -10.20 -10.40
N THR A 178 -16.47 -11.36 -10.02
CA THR A 178 -17.72 -11.48 -9.25
C THR A 178 -17.65 -10.72 -7.93
N TRP A 179 -18.71 -9.98 -7.60
CA TRP A 179 -18.76 -9.13 -6.41
C TRP A 179 -18.97 -9.94 -5.13
N PHE A 180 -18.05 -9.82 -4.16
CA PHE A 180 -18.21 -10.40 -2.81
C PHE A 180 -19.03 -9.53 -1.86
N ARG A 181 -19.53 -8.38 -2.34
CA ARG A 181 -20.50 -7.54 -1.63
C ARG A 181 -20.01 -6.94 -0.29
N MET A 182 -18.70 -6.90 -0.10
CA MET A 182 -18.01 -6.16 0.97
C MET A 182 -17.37 -4.93 0.35
N SER A 183 -17.81 -3.73 0.75
CA SER A 183 -17.43 -2.51 0.04
C SER A 183 -17.29 -1.27 0.93
N GLU A 184 -16.49 -0.32 0.46
CA GLU A 184 -16.42 1.06 0.97
C GLU A 184 -16.86 2.04 -0.13
N TYR A 185 -17.62 3.07 0.24
CA TYR A 185 -17.98 4.12 -0.71
C TYR A 185 -16.75 4.97 -1.06
N THR A 186 -16.59 5.28 -2.35
CA THR A 186 -15.59 6.26 -2.79
C THR A 186 -15.86 7.63 -2.19
N GLY A 187 -14.82 8.43 -2.00
CA GLY A 187 -14.88 9.66 -1.21
C GLY A 187 -14.69 9.45 0.29
N ALA A 188 -14.46 8.22 0.74
CA ALA A 188 -13.96 7.96 2.09
C ALA A 188 -12.67 8.75 2.35
N VAL A 189 -12.57 9.36 3.52
CA VAL A 189 -11.45 10.22 3.92
C VAL A 189 -10.72 9.57 5.09
N TYR A 190 -9.40 9.56 5.01
CA TYR A 190 -8.52 9.04 6.05
C TYR A 190 -7.67 10.20 6.57
N THR A 191 -7.82 10.57 7.84
CA THR A 191 -7.13 11.72 8.44
C THR A 191 -5.97 11.25 9.29
N LEU A 192 -4.79 11.84 9.12
CA LEU A 192 -3.56 11.43 9.79
C LEU A 192 -3.74 11.52 11.30
N ASN A 193 -3.55 10.38 11.96
CA ASN A 193 -3.53 10.32 13.41
C ASN A 193 -2.07 10.39 13.88
N LYS A 194 -1.67 11.56 14.39
CA LYS A 194 -0.29 11.81 14.84
C LYS A 194 0.08 11.04 16.10
N GLU A 195 -0.89 10.63 16.91
CA GLU A 195 -0.66 9.87 18.14
C GLU A 195 -0.43 8.39 17.85
N LYS A 196 -1.18 7.82 16.91
CA LYS A 196 -1.03 6.43 16.45
C LYS A 196 0.11 6.25 15.45
N THR A 197 0.49 7.31 14.74
CA THR A 197 1.63 7.29 13.83
C THR A 197 2.92 7.19 14.64
N PRO A 198 3.73 6.13 14.45
CA PRO A 198 5.00 6.03 15.15
C PRO A 198 5.90 7.22 14.80
N ASN A 199 6.29 7.99 15.82
CA ASN A 199 7.34 9.02 15.69
C ASN A 199 8.75 8.40 15.53
N ASP A 200 8.82 7.07 15.51
CA ASP A 200 10.05 6.33 15.43
C ASP A 200 10.69 6.53 14.06
N ILE A 201 11.71 7.38 14.01
CA ILE A 201 12.83 7.22 13.10
C ILE A 201 13.47 5.87 13.47
N LYS A 202 12.91 4.77 12.96
CA LYS A 202 13.48 3.45 13.15
C LYS A 202 14.86 3.48 12.49
N LYS A 203 15.90 3.34 13.31
CA LYS A 203 17.24 2.99 12.82
C LYS A 203 17.09 1.75 11.95
N THR A 204 17.37 1.87 10.65
CA THR A 204 17.70 0.73 9.80
C THR A 204 18.99 0.12 10.32
N ASN A 205 18.86 -0.74 11.33
CA ASN A 205 19.94 -1.55 11.85
C ASN A 205 19.95 -2.86 11.05
N LYS A 206 20.65 -2.83 9.90
CA LYS A 206 21.44 -3.92 9.29
C LYS A 206 21.62 -3.63 7.80
N GLU A 207 22.47 -2.66 7.48
CA GLU A 207 23.22 -2.73 6.23
C GLU A 207 24.63 -3.20 6.59
N ASN A 208 25.09 -4.27 5.93
CA ASN A 208 26.43 -4.80 6.07
C ASN A 208 27.45 -3.67 5.84
N GLU A 209 28.42 -3.54 6.74
CA GLU A 209 29.48 -2.52 6.65
C GLU A 209 30.30 -2.60 5.35
N SER A 210 30.13 -3.67 4.56
CA SER A 210 30.76 -3.91 3.27
C SER A 210 30.30 -3.00 2.12
N ASN A 211 29.27 -2.15 2.30
CA ASN A 211 28.68 -1.33 1.24
C ASN A 211 28.87 0.20 1.41
N ILE A 212 29.73 0.62 2.34
CA ILE A 212 30.00 2.03 2.62
C ILE A 212 30.95 2.62 1.57
N THR A 213 30.52 3.66 0.86
CA THR A 213 31.35 4.37 -0.13
C THR A 213 32.03 5.60 0.46
N ASN A 214 31.42 6.23 1.46
CA ASN A 214 31.97 7.44 2.06
C ASN A 214 31.46 7.64 3.49
N GLU A 215 32.33 8.18 4.35
CA GLU A 215 31.99 8.64 5.69
C GLU A 215 32.47 10.08 5.87
N VAL A 216 31.55 10.97 6.25
CA VAL A 216 31.83 12.37 6.52
C VAL A 216 31.29 12.77 7.88
N TYR A 217 32.04 13.57 8.63
CA TYR A 217 31.67 14.04 9.95
C TYR A 217 31.34 15.54 9.89
N TYR A 218 30.33 15.95 10.65
CA TYR A 218 29.91 17.34 10.77
C TYR A 218 29.73 17.72 12.24
N ASP A 219 29.93 19.00 12.55
CA ASP A 219 29.44 19.60 13.79
C ASP A 219 27.96 20.00 13.67
N LEU A 220 27.36 20.50 14.75
CA LEU A 220 25.96 20.94 14.78
C LEU A 220 25.68 22.18 13.90
N SER A 221 26.71 22.89 13.45
CA SER A 221 26.57 24.02 12.51
C SER A 221 26.66 23.58 11.04
N GLY A 222 26.81 22.28 10.78
CA GLY A 222 26.94 21.73 9.43
C GLY A 222 28.34 21.89 8.83
N ARG A 223 29.34 22.31 9.62
CA ARG A 223 30.74 22.36 9.14
C ARG A 223 31.31 20.96 9.12
N LYS A 224 32.02 20.62 8.05
CA LYS A 224 32.73 19.36 7.93
C LYS A 224 33.87 19.32 8.95
N THR A 225 33.95 18.24 9.72
CA THR A 225 34.95 18.02 10.76
C THR A 225 35.69 16.71 10.55
N SER A 226 36.80 16.53 11.28
CA SER A 226 37.37 15.21 11.51
C SER A 226 36.48 14.42 12.49
N LYS A 227 36.69 13.11 12.60
CA LYS A 227 36.02 12.27 13.60
C LYS A 227 36.34 12.81 15.01
N SER A 228 35.41 13.56 15.59
CA SER A 228 35.64 14.20 16.89
C SER A 228 35.54 13.18 18.02
N THR A 229 36.50 13.24 18.95
CA THR A 229 36.51 12.45 20.19
C THR A 229 35.80 13.14 21.35
N LYS A 230 35.34 14.40 21.18
CA LYS A 230 34.63 15.17 22.22
C LYS A 230 33.51 16.02 21.63
N GLY A 231 32.37 16.10 22.32
CA GLY A 231 31.20 16.88 21.92
C GLY A 231 30.23 16.13 21.00
N VAL A 232 29.31 16.87 20.37
CA VAL A 232 28.28 16.31 19.49
C VAL A 232 28.81 16.26 18.05
N THR A 233 28.74 15.08 17.43
CA THR A 233 29.16 14.86 16.03
C THR A 233 28.04 14.20 15.25
N ILE A 234 27.85 14.62 14.00
CA ILE A 234 26.95 13.99 13.03
C ILE A 234 27.81 13.25 12.00
N LYS A 235 27.75 11.92 11.98
CA LYS A 235 28.39 11.07 10.97
C LYS A 235 27.39 10.80 9.84
N LEU A 236 27.68 11.27 8.63
CA LEU A 236 26.98 10.92 7.41
C LEU A 236 27.69 9.77 6.72
N ILE A 237 26.96 8.69 6.45
CA ILE A 237 27.44 7.50 5.74
C ILE A 237 26.71 7.47 4.40
N LYS A 238 27.44 7.35 3.30
CA LYS A 238 26.87 7.09 1.97
C LYS A 238 27.13 5.64 1.58
N PHE A 239 26.12 5.02 0.99
CA PHE A 239 26.19 3.64 0.51
C PHE A 239 26.33 3.59 -1.01
N ASN A 240 26.74 2.44 -1.55
CA ASN A 240 26.94 2.21 -2.99
C ASN A 240 25.65 2.33 -3.83
N ASN A 241 24.50 2.05 -3.23
CA ASN A 241 23.17 2.20 -3.82
C ASN A 241 22.66 3.66 -3.84
N GLY A 242 23.49 4.62 -3.39
CA GLY A 242 23.16 6.05 -3.36
C GLY A 242 22.37 6.52 -2.13
N THR A 243 21.95 5.61 -1.23
CA THR A 243 21.28 5.99 0.02
C THR A 243 22.28 6.57 1.02
N GLN A 244 21.76 7.24 2.05
CA GLN A 244 22.57 7.87 3.09
C GLN A 244 22.00 7.62 4.49
N ARG A 245 22.88 7.49 5.49
CA ARG A 245 22.52 7.33 6.90
C ARG A 245 23.25 8.37 7.75
N CYS A 246 22.52 9.04 8.64
CA CYS A 246 23.09 9.96 9.63
C CYS A 246 23.11 9.31 11.02
N ILE A 247 24.24 9.39 11.71
CA ILE A 247 24.41 8.95 13.09
C ILE A 247 24.85 10.15 13.93
N LYS A 248 24.06 10.49 14.95
CA LYS A 248 24.47 11.46 15.97
C LYS A 248 25.22 10.72 17.08
N SER A 249 26.40 11.21 17.42
CA SER A 249 27.22 10.73 18.54
C SER A 249 27.46 11.87 19.53
N ILE A 250 27.44 11.55 20.82
CA ILE A 250 27.78 12.48 21.90
C ILE A 250 28.96 11.86 22.64
N ASN A 251 30.15 12.40 22.41
CA ASN A 251 31.39 11.89 23.01
C ASN A 251 31.75 12.79 24.20
N LYS A 252 31.99 12.17 25.37
CA LYS A 252 32.35 12.88 26.62
C LYS A 252 33.82 13.28 26.63
#